data_AF-A0A960HNX9-F1
#
_entry.id   AF-A0A960HNX9-F1
#
_cell.length_a   1.000
_cell.length_b   1.000
_cell.length_c   1.000
_cell.angle_alpha   90.00
_cell.angle_beta   90.00
_cell.angle_gamma   90.00
#
_symmetry.space_group_name_H-M   'P 1'
#
loop_
_entity.id
_entity.type
_entity.pdbx_description
1 polymer ?
#
loop_
_entity_poly.entity_id
_entity_poly.type
_entity_poly.pdbx_seq_one_letter_code
_entity_poly.pdbx_strand_id
1 'polypeptide(L)' 'VAFAYGAHHCLGAAVARQAAVVTLDRLLARFPDHAVDPARGRFAPGGIVRRYESLPFVAEASA' A
#
# COMPACT_ATOMS: atom_id res chain seq x y z
N VAL A 1 -4.70 -11.58 11.39
CA VAL A 1 -4.16 -12.76 10.67
C VAL A 1 -4.03 -12.45 9.17
N ALA A 2 -3.15 -11.52 8.78
CA ALA A 2 -3.08 -11.02 7.39
C ALA A 2 -2.43 -12.01 6.40
N PHE A 3 -1.54 -12.87 6.89
CA PHE A 3 -0.81 -13.88 6.09
C PHE A 3 -1.23 -15.32 6.42
N ALA A 4 -2.45 -15.52 6.93
CA ALA A 4 -2.92 -16.82 7.43
C ALA A 4 -1.98 -17.44 8.51
N TYR A 5 -2.08 -18.75 8.74
CA TYR A 5 -1.30 -19.52 9.72
C TYR A 5 -1.18 -20.99 9.31
N GLY A 6 -0.29 -21.74 9.97
CA GLY A 6 -0.10 -23.18 9.74
C GLY A 6 0.42 -23.52 8.34
N ALA A 7 -0.02 -24.65 7.80
CA ALA A 7 0.38 -25.13 6.46
C ALA A 7 0.03 -24.16 5.31
N HIS A 8 -0.90 -23.23 5.55
CA HIS A 8 -1.32 -22.21 4.59
C HIS A 8 -0.76 -20.83 4.90
N HIS A 9 0.21 -20.72 5.81
CA HIS A 9 0.90 -19.45 6.03
C HIS A 9 1.49 -18.94 4.71
N CYS A 10 1.27 -17.67 4.41
CA CYS A 10 1.63 -17.08 3.12
C CYS A 10 3.14 -17.24 2.85
N LEU A 11 3.45 -17.99 1.78
CA LEU A 11 4.82 -18.16 1.30
C LEU A 11 5.48 -16.82 0.93
N GLY A 12 4.67 -15.86 0.46
CA GLY A 12 5.11 -14.52 0.07
C GLY A 12 5.22 -13.51 1.22
N ALA A 13 5.00 -13.89 2.49
CA ALA A 13 4.94 -12.92 3.59
C ALA A 13 6.23 -12.09 3.73
N ALA A 14 7.41 -12.69 3.54
CA ALA A 14 8.68 -11.98 3.59
C ALA A 14 8.81 -10.97 2.43
N VAL A 15 8.54 -11.42 1.21
CA VAL A 15 8.60 -10.57 0.00
C VAL A 15 7.61 -9.42 0.10
N ALA A 16 6.38 -9.66 0.54
CA ALA A 16 5.35 -8.63 0.72
C ALA A 16 5.79 -7.55 1.71
N ARG A 17 6.45 -7.94 2.82
CA ARG A 17 6.99 -6.99 3.79
C ARG A 17 8.14 -6.17 3.22
N GLN A 18 9.09 -6.82 2.54
CA GLN A 18 10.22 -6.12 1.94
C GLN A 18 9.76 -5.13 0.85
N ALA A 19 8.82 -5.55 0.00
CA ALA A 19 8.23 -4.68 -1.00
C ALA A 19 7.54 -3.47 -0.36
N ALA A 20 6.73 -3.68 0.69
CA ALA A 20 6.07 -2.59 1.39
C ALA A 20 7.07 -1.60 2.01
N VAL A 21 8.14 -2.09 2.64
CA VAL A 21 9.19 -1.24 3.21
C VAL A 21 9.85 -0.40 2.12
N VAL A 22 10.35 -1.02 1.06
CA VAL A 22 11.07 -0.31 -0.01
C VAL A 22 10.15 0.68 -0.73
N THR A 23 8.92 0.28 -1.06
CA THR A 23 7.98 1.16 -1.77
C THR A 23 7.62 2.38 -0.92
N LEU A 24 7.26 2.20 0.34
CA LEU A 24 6.86 3.31 1.21
C LEU A 24 8.06 4.22 1.52
N ASP A 25 9.22 3.65 1.85
CA ASP A 25 10.43 4.42 2.12
C ASP A 25 10.80 5.32 0.93
N ARG A 26 10.87 4.75 -0.28
CA ARG A 26 11.25 5.50 -1.48
C ARG A 26 10.20 6.53 -1.89
N LEU A 27 8.91 6.18 -1.83
CA LEU A 27 7.83 7.08 -2.21
C LEU A 27 7.79 8.31 -1.29
N LEU A 28 7.84 8.08 0.02
CA LEU A 28 7.73 9.15 1.01
C LEU A 28 9.01 10.00 1.08
N ALA A 29 10.18 9.40 0.86
CA ALA A 29 11.43 10.16 0.76
C ALA A 29 11.48 11.04 -0.50
N ARG A 30 10.88 10.59 -1.63
CA ARG A 30 10.84 11.36 -2.89
C ARG A 30 9.85 12.52 -2.83
N PHE A 31 8.77 12.35 -2.07
CA PHE A 31 7.68 13.31 -1.94
C PHE A 31 7.43 13.62 -0.46
N PRO A 32 8.35 14.34 0.21
CA PRO A 32 8.20 14.66 1.62
C PRO A 32 6.94 15.51 1.88
N ASP A 33 6.66 16.45 0.97
CA ASP A 33 5.47 17.31 0.99
C ASP A 33 4.34 16.68 0.17
N HIS A 34 3.70 15.66 0.74
CA HIS A 34 2.57 14.97 0.13
C HIS A 34 1.31 15.00 1.01
N ALA A 35 0.15 14.87 0.36
CA ALA A 35 -1.14 14.69 0.99
C ALA A 35 -1.89 13.52 0.35
N VAL A 36 -2.70 12.83 1.15
CA VAL A 36 -3.58 11.74 0.70
C VAL A 36 -5.02 12.10 1.04
N ASP A 37 -5.93 11.92 0.07
CA ASP A 37 -7.37 12.15 0.27
C ASP A 37 -8.12 10.80 0.37
N PRO A 38 -8.30 10.25 1.58
CA PRO A 38 -9.00 8.98 1.75
C PRO A 38 -10.50 9.08 1.50
N ALA A 39 -11.09 10.27 1.60
CA ALA A 39 -12.52 10.48 1.36
C ALA A 39 -12.86 10.33 -0.12
N ARG A 40 -11.92 10.64 -1.02
CA ARG A 40 -12.02 10.42 -2.46
C ARG A 40 -11.45 9.08 -2.93
N GLY A 41 -10.94 8.25 -2.01
CA GLY A 41 -10.47 6.91 -2.32
C GLY A 41 -11.63 5.99 -2.71
N ARG A 42 -11.44 5.19 -3.76
CA ARG A 42 -12.40 4.15 -4.17
C ARG A 42 -11.84 2.78 -3.88
N PHE A 43 -12.59 1.95 -3.16
CA PHE A 43 -12.26 0.54 -3.01
C PHE A 43 -12.60 -0.23 -4.28
N ALA A 44 -11.75 -1.22 -4.61
CA ALA A 44 -12.07 -2.17 -5.66
C ALA A 44 -13.29 -3.01 -5.24
N PRO A 45 -14.14 -3.43 -6.20
CA PRO A 45 -15.24 -4.34 -5.90
C PRO A 45 -14.74 -5.73 -5.49
N GLY A 46 -15.57 -6.48 -4.75
CA GLY A 46 -15.26 -7.84 -4.30
C GLY A 46 -15.00 -7.94 -2.78
N GLY A 47 -15.20 -9.13 -2.21
CA GLY A 47 -15.17 -9.36 -0.76
C GLY A 47 -13.92 -10.05 -0.21
N ILE A 48 -13.03 -10.55 -1.09
CA ILE A 48 -11.90 -11.41 -0.67
C ILE A 48 -10.63 -10.59 -0.38
N VAL A 49 -10.39 -9.51 -1.14
CA VAL A 49 -9.20 -8.66 -0.99
C VAL A 49 -9.64 -7.21 -0.86
N ARG A 50 -9.35 -6.61 0.29
CA ARG A 50 -9.61 -5.19 0.51
C ARG A 50 -8.46 -4.35 -0.01
N ARG A 51 -8.69 -3.59 -1.08
CA ARG A 51 -7.71 -2.68 -1.69
C ARG A 51 -8.38 -1.45 -2.28
N TYR A 52 -7.67 -0.33 -2.31
CA TYR A 52 -8.05 0.79 -3.15
C TYR A 52 -7.87 0.42 -4.63
N GLU A 53 -8.87 0.73 -5.44
CA GLU A 53 -8.71 0.80 -6.90
C GLU A 53 -8.04 2.13 -7.28
N SER A 54 -8.37 3.20 -6.56
CA SER A 54 -7.68 4.48 -6.64
C SER A 54 -7.68 5.15 -5.27
N LEU A 55 -6.57 5.81 -4.93
CA LEU A 55 -6.43 6.65 -3.74
C LEU A 55 -5.65 7.89 -4.16
N PRO A 56 -6.27 9.08 -4.18
CA PRO A 56 -5.58 10.30 -4.59
C PRO A 56 -4.38 10.59 -3.69
N PHE A 57 -3.22 10.77 -4.34
CA PHE A 57 -1.96 11.17 -3.75
C PHE A 57 -1.52 12.45 -4.47
N VAL A 58 -1.42 13.54 -3.72
CA VAL A 58 -0.97 14.84 -4.21
C VAL A 58 0.40 15.10 -3.62
N ALA A 59 1.39 15.41 -4.46
CA ALA A 59 2.71 15.76 -4.00
C ALA A 59 3.26 16.92 -4.82
N GLU A 60 3.92 17.85 -4.13
CA GLU A 60 4.83 18.80 -4.77
C GLU A 60 6.10 18.01 -5.11
N ALA A 61 6.51 17.99 -6.38
CA ALA A 61 7.76 17.32 -6.73
C ALA A 61 8.93 18.17 -6.21
N SER A 62 9.69 17.67 -5.24
CA SER A 62 10.98 18.30 -4.92
C SER A 62 11.86 18.29 -6.18
N ALA A 63 12.38 19.48 -6.53
CA ALA A 63 13.26 19.74 -7.66
C ALA A 63 14.55 18.92 -7.59
#